data_AF-A0A8S2RU32-F1
#
_entry.id   AF-A0A8S2RU32-F1
#
_cell.length_a   1.000
_cell.length_b   1.000
_cell.length_c   1.000
_cell.angle_alpha   90.00
_cell.angle_beta   90.00
_cell.angle_gamma   90.00
#
_symmetry.space_group_name_H-M   'P 1'
#
loop_
_entity.id
_entity.type
_entity.pdbx_description
1 polymer ?
#
loop_
_entity_poly.entity_id
_entity_poly.type
_entity_poly.pdbx_seq_one_letter_code
_entity_poly.pdbx_strand_id
1 'polypeptide(L)' 'MGNKGAKKSGSTELTSKQVAMLKANTNYSEREIREWHAGFLRDCPNGRLDKK' A
#
# COMPACT_ATOMS: atom_id res chain seq x y z
N MET A 1 -20.26 14.30 -16.99
CA MET A 1 -19.03 13.47 -16.79
C MET A 1 -18.61 13.63 -15.34
N GLY A 2 -18.85 12.64 -14.48
CA GLY A 2 -18.56 12.79 -13.05
C GLY A 2 -18.68 11.46 -12.35
N ASN A 3 -17.68 10.60 -12.52
CA ASN A 3 -17.59 9.39 -11.71
C ASN A 3 -16.12 9.05 -11.45
N LYS A 4 -15.61 9.47 -10.28
CA LYS A 4 -14.42 8.89 -9.63
C LYS A 4 -14.58 8.90 -8.11
N GLY A 5 -15.71 8.36 -7.65
CA GLY A 5 -15.88 7.90 -6.27
C GLY A 5 -15.63 6.39 -6.20
N ALA A 6 -14.47 5.91 -6.67
CA ALA A 6 -14.13 4.50 -6.59
C ALA A 6 -13.70 4.15 -5.15
N LYS A 7 -14.70 3.90 -4.30
CA LYS A 7 -14.56 3.16 -3.05
C LYS A 7 -14.14 1.72 -3.41
N LYS A 8 -12.84 1.43 -3.51
CA LYS A 8 -12.35 0.06 -3.70
C LYS A 8 -11.94 -0.55 -2.36
N SER A 9 -12.96 -1.07 -1.69
CA SER A 9 -12.81 -2.18 -0.76
C SER A 9 -12.06 -3.32 -1.45
N GLY A 10 -10.99 -3.84 -0.84
CA GLY A 10 -10.51 -5.21 -1.12
C GLY A 10 -9.34 -5.40 -2.08
N SER A 11 -8.49 -4.40 -2.35
CA SER A 11 -7.14 -4.67 -2.85
C SER A 11 -6.12 -4.09 -1.88
N THR A 12 -5.82 -4.85 -0.83
CA THR A 12 -4.66 -4.68 0.06
C THR A 12 -3.33 -4.93 -0.68
N GLU A 13 -3.27 -4.75 -1.99
CA GLU A 13 -2.04 -4.91 -2.76
C GLU A 13 -1.54 -3.54 -3.22
N LEU A 14 -0.24 -3.31 -3.05
CA LEU A 14 0.43 -2.11 -3.54
C LEU A 14 0.38 -2.07 -5.06
N THR A 15 -0.22 -1.01 -5.61
CA THR A 15 -0.19 -0.79 -7.05
C THR A 15 1.21 -0.38 -7.52
N SER A 16 1.57 -0.71 -8.76
CA SER A 16 2.88 -0.34 -9.34
C SER A 16 3.14 1.17 -9.30
N LYS A 17 2.09 2.00 -9.40
CA LYS A 17 2.21 3.47 -9.24
C LYS A 17 2.62 3.86 -7.83
N GLN A 18 2.03 3.25 -6.80
CA GLN A 18 2.40 3.51 -5.41
C GLN A 18 3.82 3.04 -5.13
N VAL A 19 4.22 1.86 -5.63
CA VAL A 19 5.59 1.37 -5.53
C VAL A 19 6.59 2.35 -6.17
N ALA A 20 6.31 2.84 -7.38
CA ALA A 20 7.19 3.81 -8.05
C ALA A 20 7.34 5.11 -7.24
N MET A 21 6.25 5.62 -6.66
CA MET A 21 6.32 6.79 -5.77
C MET A 21 7.14 6.49 -4.52
N LEU A 22 6.95 5.33 -3.89
CA LEU A 22 7.70 4.96 -2.69
C LEU A 22 9.20 4.85 -2.99
N LYS A 23 9.60 4.14 -4.06
CA LYS A 23 11.00 4.05 -4.50
C LYS A 23 11.66 5.41 -4.70
N ALA A 24 10.94 6.35 -5.32
CA ALA A 24 11.44 7.69 -5.57
C ALA A 24 11.62 8.53 -4.28
N ASN A 25 10.96 8.16 -3.18
CA ASN A 25 10.96 8.93 -1.93
C ASN A 25 11.68 8.25 -0.76
N THR A 26 11.96 6.94 -0.83
CA THR A 26 12.46 6.18 0.33
C THR A 26 13.78 5.44 0.08
N ASN A 27 14.36 5.52 -1.11
CA ASN A 27 15.56 4.76 -1.53
C ASN A 27 15.46 3.23 -1.37
N TYR A 28 14.28 2.69 -1.04
CA TYR A 28 14.05 1.25 -0.98
C TYR A 28 13.78 0.68 -2.36
N SER A 29 14.20 -0.57 -2.54
CA SER A 29 13.88 -1.36 -3.73
C SER A 29 12.39 -1.72 -3.77
N GLU A 30 11.90 -2.05 -4.97
CA GLU A 30 10.53 -2.55 -5.14
C GLU A 30 10.25 -3.77 -4.25
N ARG A 31 11.24 -4.65 -4.12
CA ARG A 31 11.13 -5.87 -3.32
C ARG A 31 10.92 -5.55 -1.84
N GLU A 32 11.77 -4.69 -1.27
CA GLU A 32 11.65 -4.29 0.14
C GLU A 32 10.30 -3.63 0.44
N ILE A 33 9.85 -2.73 -0.44
CA ILE A 33 8.56 -2.04 -0.30
C ILE A 33 7.39 -3.04 -0.29
N ARG A 34 7.44 -4.05 -1.16
CA ARG A 34 6.40 -5.10 -1.21
C ARG A 34 6.47 -6.03 0.00
N GLU A 35 7.66 -6.44 0.41
CA GLU A 35 7.87 -7.32 1.58
C GLU A 35 7.37 -6.64 2.86
N TRP A 36 7.67 -5.36 3.07
CA TRP A 36 7.20 -4.60 4.23
C TRP A 36 5.68 -4.45 4.24
N HIS A 37 5.07 -4.13 3.09
CA HIS A 37 3.62 -4.03 3.01
C HIS A 37 2.91 -5.37 3.23
N ALA A 38 3.47 -6.46 2.70
CA ALA A 38 2.95 -7.81 2.95
C ALA A 38 3.08 -8.18 4.44
N GLY A 39 4.22 -7.86 5.07
CA GLY A 39 4.40 -8.03 6.52
C GLY A 39 3.39 -7.23 7.33
N PHE A 40 3.21 -5.96 7.00
CA PHE A 40 2.22 -5.09 7.64
C PHE A 40 0.80 -5.65 7.56
N LEU A 41 0.39 -6.21 6.41
CA LEU A 41 -0.96 -6.78 6.25
C LEU A 41 -1.15 -8.10 6.97
N ARG A 42 -0.08 -8.87 7.20
CA ARG A 42 -0.13 -10.05 8.06
C ARG A 42 -0.41 -9.66 9.50
N ASP A 43 0.23 -8.59 9.98
CA ASP A 43 0.10 -8.13 11.36
C ASP A 43 -1.18 -7.30 11.56
N CYS A 44 -1.60 -6.56 10.53
CA CYS A 44 -2.79 -5.72 10.51
C CYS A 44 -3.65 -6.03 9.28
N PRO A 45 -4.50 -7.08 9.32
CA PRO A 45 -5.34 -7.47 8.19
C PRO A 45 -6.36 -6.40 7.75
N ASN A 46 -6.69 -5.48 8.66
CA ASN A 46 -7.54 -4.32 8.38
C ASN A 46 -6.79 -3.18 7.65
N GLY A 47 -5.48 -3.29 7.48
CA GLY A 47 -4.62 -2.30 6.86
C GLY A 47 -4.48 -1.00 7.64
N ARG A 48 -4.75 -1.01 8.95
CA ARG A 48 -4.71 0.17 9.81
C ARG A 48 -3.84 -0.10 11.03
N LEU A 49 -2.85 0.76 11.24
CA LEU A 49 -2.09 0.80 12.48
C LEU A 49 -2.82 1.75 13.44
N ASP A 50 -3.45 1.20 14.48
CA ASP A 50 -4.04 2.01 15.54
C ASP A 50 -2.94 2.52 16.48
N LYS A 51 -2.98 3.81 16.78
CA LYS A 51 -2.08 4.43 17.76
C LYS A 51 -2.73 4.26 19.14
N LYS A 52 -2.12 3.46 20.02
CA LYS A 52 -2.52 3.37 21.44
C LYS A 52 -2.23 4.68 22.17
#